data_AF-A0A9X2VPP7-F1
#
_entry.id   AF-A0A9X2VPP7-F1
#
_cell.length_a   1.000
_cell.length_b   1.000
_cell.length_c   1.000
_cell.angle_alpha   90.00
_cell.angle_beta   90.00
_cell.angle_gamma   90.00
#
_symmetry.space_group_name_H-M   'P 1'
#
loop_
_entity.id
_entity.type
_entity.pdbx_description
1 polymer ?
#
loop_
_entity_poly.entity_id
_entity_poly.type
_entity_poly.pdbx_seq_one_letter_code
_entity_poly.pdbx_strand_id
1 'polypeptide(L)'
;MDRVNVSVGEVRTHADTVENLSHQVASAGTTVEGSVGGGAFGVFGASFTASLGHAADQVREAVAKGAESFTDVRIGLSQAADVYQQIDETQAQVFRGIGGGVDYSGLTTASGATASDTGPQGVTRGMSSVAGGEAFQHSDVVPVKLGRRPPPSVPGQRAKAVAVLKRISKEYPISVATVALRPVSTAHGWVGDVASAEIGDHYENDAGHLLRQPPTNANLREMAETETKFWNSDRGNWVGSLMSASTRYSMLVSGRDAWLNEFPPAERDRIAKQLGVRLGN
;
A
#
# COMPACT_ATOMS: atom_id res chain seq x y z
N MET A 1 10.17 -27.98 -8.54
CA MET A 1 9.79 -26.72 -7.87
C MET A 1 10.73 -25.66 -8.39
N ASP A 2 10.26 -24.88 -9.35
CA ASP A 2 11.06 -23.81 -9.94
C ASP A 2 11.12 -22.66 -8.94
N ARG A 3 12.33 -22.37 -8.45
CA ARG A 3 12.56 -21.25 -7.53
C ARG A 3 12.31 -19.97 -8.30
N VAL A 4 11.42 -19.12 -7.78
CA VAL A 4 11.26 -17.75 -8.28
C VAL A 4 12.53 -16.99 -7.87
N ASN A 5 13.48 -16.91 -8.79
CA ASN A 5 14.72 -16.14 -8.60
C ASN A 5 14.42 -14.68 -8.98
N VAL A 6 14.03 -13.87 -8.01
CA VAL A 6 13.85 -12.44 -8.22
C VAL A 6 15.22 -11.79 -8.08
N SER A 7 15.79 -11.35 -9.20
CA SER A 7 17.07 -10.63 -9.18
C SER A 7 16.86 -9.25 -8.54
N VAL A 8 17.59 -8.96 -7.45
CA VAL A 8 17.59 -7.63 -6.81
C VAL A 8 17.97 -6.53 -7.82
N GLY A 9 18.83 -6.86 -8.79
CA GLY A 9 19.17 -5.95 -9.88
C GLY A 9 17.96 -5.61 -10.76
N GLU A 10 17.16 -6.60 -11.14
CA GLU A 10 15.95 -6.39 -11.96
C GLU A 10 14.90 -5.55 -11.22
N VAL A 11 14.75 -5.75 -9.91
CA VAL A 11 13.83 -4.96 -9.07
C VAL A 11 14.26 -3.49 -9.03
N ARG A 12 15.57 -3.22 -8.87
CA ARG A 12 16.10 -1.84 -8.91
C ARG A 12 15.91 -1.19 -10.28
N THR A 13 16.21 -1.89 -11.37
CA THR A 13 15.96 -1.40 -12.73
C THR A 13 14.49 -1.11 -13.00
N HIS A 14 13.58 -1.93 -12.46
CA HIS A 14 12.15 -1.68 -12.59
C HIS A 14 11.72 -0.43 -11.80
N ALA A 15 12.25 -0.22 -10.60
CA ALA A 15 12.01 0.98 -9.81
C ALA A 15 12.48 2.26 -10.54
N ASP A 16 13.67 2.24 -11.16
CA ASP A 16 14.18 3.37 -11.96
C ASP A 16 13.29 3.65 -13.19
N THR A 17 12.76 2.60 -13.81
CA THR A 17 11.81 2.73 -14.94
C THR A 17 10.52 3.42 -14.51
N VAL A 18 10.00 3.06 -13.34
CA VAL A 18 8.82 3.67 -12.74
C VAL A 18 9.05 5.16 -12.40
N GLU A 19 10.21 5.49 -11.83
CA GLU A 19 10.60 6.88 -11.54
C GLU A 19 10.65 7.73 -12.81
N ASN A 20 11.26 7.21 -13.89
CA ASN A 20 11.29 7.89 -15.18
C ASN A 20 9.89 8.09 -15.79
N LEU A 21 9.00 7.10 -15.65
CA LEU A 21 7.63 7.22 -16.13
C LEU A 21 6.86 8.30 -15.36
N SER A 22 7.05 8.37 -14.03
CA SER A 22 6.46 9.41 -13.18
C SER A 22 6.91 10.81 -13.60
N HIS A 23 8.21 10.99 -13.89
CA HIS A 23 8.73 12.26 -14.41
C HIS A 23 8.12 12.65 -15.77
N GLN A 24 7.93 11.67 -16.68
CA GLN A 24 7.27 11.93 -17.97
C GLN A 24 5.82 12.36 -17.78
N VAL A 25 5.06 11.69 -16.92
CA VAL A 25 3.67 12.05 -16.63
C VAL A 25 3.59 13.46 -15.99
N ALA A 26 4.48 13.78 -15.05
CA ALA A 26 4.56 15.12 -14.46
C ALA A 26 4.84 16.19 -15.52
N SER A 27 5.76 15.92 -16.47
CA SER A 27 6.09 16.85 -17.57
C SER A 27 4.95 17.00 -18.60
N ALA A 28 4.17 15.94 -18.83
CA ALA A 28 2.99 16.02 -19.68
C ALA A 28 1.91 16.91 -19.04
N GLY A 29 1.74 16.83 -17.71
CA GLY A 29 0.83 17.67 -16.94
C GLY A 29 1.12 19.17 -17.09
N THR A 30 2.40 19.57 -17.07
CA THR A 30 2.79 20.99 -17.23
C THR A 30 2.61 21.50 -18.67
N THR A 31 2.71 20.63 -19.66
CA THR A 31 2.54 21.00 -21.08
C THR A 31 1.07 21.31 -21.42
N VAL A 32 0.12 20.62 -20.79
CA VAL A 32 -1.32 20.85 -20.97
C VAL A 32 -1.73 22.25 -20.48
N GLU A 33 -1.07 22.78 -19.45
CA GLU A 33 -1.37 24.09 -18.84
C GLU A 33 -1.16 25.27 -19.80
N GLY A 34 -0.19 25.18 -20.72
CA GLY A 34 0.11 26.23 -21.70
C GLY A 34 -0.89 26.37 -22.84
N SER A 35 -1.75 25.36 -23.06
CA SER A 35 -2.58 25.28 -24.28
C SER A 35 -3.99 25.88 -24.11
N VAL A 36 -4.44 26.11 -22.88
CA VAL A 36 -5.85 26.45 -22.56
C VAL A 36 -6.04 27.93 -22.18
N GLY A 37 -4.95 28.71 -22.07
CA GLY A 37 -4.97 30.09 -21.53
C GLY A 37 -5.43 31.22 -22.46
N GLY A 38 -6.07 30.95 -23.61
CA GLY A 38 -6.45 31.98 -24.59
C GLY A 38 -7.88 32.52 -24.40
N GLY A 39 -8.04 33.71 -23.83
CA GLY A 39 -9.33 34.36 -23.51
C GLY A 39 -10.21 34.81 -24.69
N ALA A 40 -10.59 33.90 -25.59
CA ALA A 40 -11.28 34.23 -26.85
C ALA A 40 -12.81 34.05 -26.83
N PHE A 41 -13.43 33.57 -25.76
CA PHE A 41 -14.84 33.20 -25.78
C PHE A 41 -15.62 33.94 -24.66
N GLY A 42 -16.73 34.60 -25.02
CA GLY A 42 -17.57 35.42 -24.12
C GLY A 42 -18.22 34.65 -22.95
N VAL A 43 -19.40 35.06 -22.46
CA VAL A 43 -20.04 34.43 -21.28
C VAL A 43 -20.21 32.90 -21.39
N PHE A 44 -20.53 32.36 -22.57
CA PHE A 44 -20.55 30.91 -22.81
C PHE A 44 -19.15 30.27 -22.80
N GLY A 45 -18.15 31.02 -23.24
CA GLY A 45 -16.75 30.66 -23.15
C GLY A 45 -16.21 30.59 -21.74
N ALA A 46 -16.62 31.52 -20.88
CA ALA A 46 -16.24 31.54 -19.47
C ALA A 46 -16.72 30.27 -18.75
N SER A 47 -17.96 29.83 -19.00
CA SER A 47 -18.49 28.59 -18.42
C SER A 47 -17.78 27.33 -18.96
N PHE A 48 -17.47 27.28 -20.26
CA PHE A 48 -16.73 26.17 -20.86
C PHE A 48 -15.27 26.12 -20.39
N THR A 49 -14.62 27.28 -20.22
CA THR A 49 -13.25 27.36 -19.70
C THR A 49 -13.20 26.96 -18.23
N ALA A 50 -14.22 27.33 -17.44
CA ALA A 50 -14.33 26.90 -16.06
C ALA A 50 -14.53 25.38 -15.94
N SER A 51 -15.37 24.77 -16.79
CA SER A 51 -15.55 23.32 -16.79
C SER A 51 -14.30 22.58 -17.27
N LEU A 52 -13.60 23.11 -18.28
CA LEU A 52 -12.33 22.57 -18.76
C LEU A 52 -11.22 22.71 -17.71
N GLY A 53 -11.17 23.84 -17.00
CA GLY A 53 -10.27 24.06 -15.86
C GLY A 53 -10.51 23.05 -14.74
N HIS A 54 -11.77 22.84 -14.36
CA HIS A 54 -12.13 21.85 -13.34
C HIS A 54 -11.74 20.42 -13.75
N ALA A 55 -11.98 20.05 -15.02
CA ALA A 55 -11.54 18.75 -15.53
C ALA A 55 -10.01 18.61 -15.55
N ALA A 56 -9.28 19.68 -15.91
CA ALA A 56 -7.82 19.69 -15.89
C ALA A 56 -7.26 19.58 -14.46
N ASP A 57 -7.92 20.20 -13.47
CA ASP A 57 -7.56 20.07 -12.04
C ASP A 57 -7.75 18.63 -11.55
N GLN A 58 -8.87 17.99 -11.91
CA GLN A 58 -9.11 16.58 -11.57
C GLN A 58 -8.08 15.63 -12.21
N VAL A 59 -7.70 15.88 -13.47
CA VAL A 59 -6.64 15.11 -14.14
C VAL A 59 -5.29 15.33 -13.44
N ARG A 60 -4.95 16.57 -13.06
CA ARG A 60 -3.72 16.88 -12.31
C ARG A 60 -3.70 16.19 -10.95
N GLU A 61 -4.80 16.21 -10.21
CA GLU A 61 -4.92 15.52 -8.93
C GLU A 61 -4.77 14.01 -9.10
N ALA A 62 -5.40 13.42 -10.12
CA ALA A 62 -5.28 12.00 -10.43
C ALA A 62 -3.84 11.61 -10.79
N VAL A 63 -3.15 12.44 -11.57
CA VAL A 63 -1.73 12.26 -11.91
C VAL A 63 -0.85 12.35 -10.67
N ALA A 64 -1.07 13.35 -9.80
CA ALA A 64 -0.31 13.50 -8.56
C ALA A 64 -0.48 12.29 -7.63
N LYS A 65 -1.71 11.79 -7.47
CA LYS A 65 -1.99 10.55 -6.72
C LYS A 65 -1.35 9.31 -7.37
N GLY A 66 -1.32 9.26 -8.70
CA GLY A 66 -0.62 8.20 -9.43
C GLY A 66 0.88 8.21 -9.15
N ALA A 67 1.51 9.38 -9.16
CA ALA A 67 2.93 9.54 -8.84
C ALA A 67 3.24 9.18 -7.38
N GLU A 68 2.36 9.54 -6.44
CA GLU A 68 2.44 9.12 -5.04
C GLU A 68 2.38 7.59 -4.91
N SER A 69 1.42 6.94 -5.59
CA SER A 69 1.32 5.48 -5.62
C SER A 69 2.56 4.79 -6.19
N PHE A 70 3.16 5.34 -7.25
CA PHE A 70 4.42 4.81 -7.78
C PHE A 70 5.59 4.98 -6.81
N THR A 71 5.61 6.10 -6.07
CA THR A 71 6.61 6.33 -5.02
C THR A 71 6.45 5.32 -3.88
N ASP A 72 5.22 5.03 -3.47
CA ASP A 72 4.93 4.00 -2.45
C ASP A 72 5.36 2.61 -2.91
N VAL A 73 5.10 2.26 -4.18
CA VAL A 73 5.56 0.98 -4.76
C VAL A 73 7.09 0.91 -4.77
N ARG A 74 7.78 1.99 -5.14
CA ARG A 74 9.25 2.07 -5.07
C ARG A 74 9.75 1.84 -3.65
N ILE A 75 9.17 2.54 -2.67
CA ILE A 75 9.55 2.41 -1.25
C ILE A 75 9.35 0.96 -0.79
N GLY A 76 8.20 0.36 -1.11
CA GLY A 76 7.91 -1.03 -0.75
C GLY A 76 8.88 -2.04 -1.41
N LEU A 77 9.24 -1.83 -2.68
CA LEU A 77 10.22 -2.67 -3.37
C LEU A 77 11.63 -2.51 -2.78
N SER A 78 12.02 -1.28 -2.40
CA SER A 78 13.31 -1.03 -1.73
C SER A 78 13.36 -1.71 -0.37
N GLN A 79 12.32 -1.55 0.44
CA GLN A 79 12.22 -2.21 1.75
C GLN A 79 12.26 -3.73 1.62
N ALA A 80 11.58 -4.29 0.62
CA ALA A 80 11.63 -5.72 0.34
C ALA A 80 13.06 -6.17 -0.03
N ALA A 81 13.76 -5.41 -0.86
CA ALA A 81 15.15 -5.69 -1.22
C ALA A 81 16.09 -5.64 0.00
N ASP A 82 15.91 -4.64 0.89
CA ASP A 82 16.69 -4.50 2.11
C ASP A 82 16.48 -5.71 3.05
N VAL A 83 15.23 -6.18 3.18
CA VAL A 83 14.91 -7.39 3.97
C VAL A 83 15.57 -8.64 3.37
N TYR A 84 15.55 -8.80 2.03
CA TYR A 84 16.22 -9.93 1.39
C TYR A 84 17.73 -9.89 1.63
N GLN A 85 18.35 -8.72 1.50
CA GLN A 85 19.77 -8.55 1.76
C GLN A 85 20.10 -8.87 3.23
N GLN A 86 19.30 -8.40 4.19
CA GLN A 86 19.48 -8.68 5.60
C GLN A 86 19.38 -10.18 5.92
N ILE A 87 18.44 -10.89 5.29
CA ILE A 87 18.29 -12.35 5.44
C ILE A 87 19.52 -13.07 4.89
N ASP A 88 20.01 -12.67 3.71
CA ASP A 88 21.20 -13.25 3.08
C ASP A 88 22.45 -13.03 3.96
N GLU A 89 22.65 -11.82 4.47
CA GLU A 89 23.74 -11.49 5.39
C GLU A 89 23.66 -12.31 6.69
N THR A 90 22.47 -12.48 7.25
CA THR A 90 22.24 -13.30 8.45
C THR A 90 22.55 -14.77 8.18
N GLN A 91 22.11 -15.32 7.04
CA GLN A 91 22.43 -16.69 6.65
C GLN A 91 23.93 -16.88 6.43
N ALA A 92 24.58 -15.93 5.75
CA ALA A 92 26.03 -15.93 5.56
C ALA A 92 26.80 -15.90 6.90
N GLN A 93 26.31 -15.15 7.90
CA GLN A 93 26.90 -15.14 9.24
C GLN A 93 26.74 -16.48 9.95
N VAL A 94 25.57 -17.13 9.86
CA VAL A 94 25.35 -18.47 10.44
C VAL A 94 26.31 -19.49 9.82
N PHE A 95 26.49 -19.47 8.50
CA PHE A 95 27.43 -20.38 7.85
C PHE A 95 28.91 -20.06 8.13
N ARG A 96 29.28 -18.79 8.27
CA ARG A 96 30.64 -18.42 8.71
C ARG A 96 30.92 -18.84 10.16
N GLY A 97 29.93 -18.73 11.05
CA GLY A 97 30.06 -19.15 12.45
C GLY A 97 30.23 -20.65 12.63
N ILE A 98 29.65 -21.47 11.75
CA ILE A 98 29.79 -22.94 11.77
C ILE A 98 31.10 -23.38 11.10
N GLY A 99 31.65 -22.60 10.16
CA GLY A 99 32.96 -22.85 9.53
C GLY A 99 34.17 -22.39 10.36
N GLY A 100 33.94 -21.66 11.45
CA GLY A 100 34.96 -21.27 12.42
C GLY A 100 35.33 -22.43 13.32
N GLY A 101 36.10 -23.39 12.78
CA GLY A 101 36.89 -24.35 13.54
C GLY A 101 36.14 -25.11 14.62
N VAL A 102 35.43 -26.18 14.24
CA VAL A 102 35.44 -27.34 15.13
C VAL A 102 36.90 -27.73 15.24
N ASP A 103 37.48 -27.45 16.40
CA ASP A 103 38.86 -27.75 16.72
C ASP A 103 38.99 -29.29 16.79
N TYR A 104 39.16 -29.94 15.64
CA TYR A 104 39.41 -31.37 15.55
C TYR A 104 40.84 -31.73 16.00
N SER A 105 41.55 -30.81 16.65
CA SER A 105 42.90 -31.00 17.18
C SER A 105 42.99 -32.09 18.28
N GLY A 106 41.86 -32.65 18.72
CA GLY A 106 41.80 -33.87 19.54
C GLY A 106 41.85 -35.20 18.78
N LEU A 107 41.77 -35.23 17.44
CA LEU A 107 41.82 -36.47 16.65
C LEU A 107 43.12 -36.59 15.84
N THR A 108 44.25 -36.61 16.53
CA THR A 108 45.53 -37.00 15.97
C THR A 108 45.68 -38.52 16.00
N THR A 109 45.46 -39.17 14.86
CA THR A 109 46.15 -40.43 14.54
C THR A 109 47.45 -40.05 13.82
N ALA A 110 48.57 -40.46 14.41
CA ALA A 110 49.91 -40.10 13.98
C ALA A 110 50.25 -40.61 12.56
N SER A 111 50.82 -39.72 11.73
CA SER A 111 51.91 -40.05 10.82
C SER A 111 52.59 -38.75 10.39
N GLY A 112 53.87 -38.61 10.74
CA GLY A 112 54.60 -37.35 10.70
C GLY A 112 55.27 -37.02 9.38
N ALA A 113 55.65 -35.76 9.24
CA ALA A 113 56.88 -35.33 8.59
C ALA A 113 57.15 -33.86 8.94
N THR A 114 58.41 -33.59 9.24
CA THR A 114 59.05 -32.37 9.75
C THR A 114 59.36 -31.32 8.68
N ALA A 115 59.30 -30.03 9.05
CA ALA A 115 60.28 -28.94 8.80
C ALA A 115 59.55 -27.58 8.89
N SER A 116 59.80 -26.77 9.93
CA SER A 116 60.75 -25.64 9.94
C SER A 116 60.52 -24.62 8.82
N ASP A 117 60.07 -23.39 9.13
CA ASP A 117 60.94 -22.24 9.40
C ASP A 117 60.15 -20.92 9.59
N THR A 118 60.78 -20.06 10.37
CA THR A 118 60.58 -18.68 10.86
C THR A 118 59.65 -17.66 10.14
N GLY A 119 58.92 -16.90 10.97
CA GLY A 119 58.22 -15.65 10.62
C GLY A 119 59.12 -14.39 10.59
N PRO A 120 58.55 -13.17 10.42
CA PRO A 120 58.27 -12.38 11.62
C PRO A 120 57.01 -11.49 11.62
N GLN A 121 56.37 -11.47 12.79
CA GLN A 121 55.72 -10.39 13.54
C GLN A 121 54.91 -9.28 12.82
N GLY A 122 53.59 -9.38 12.98
CA GLY A 122 52.62 -8.33 12.70
C GLY A 122 52.31 -7.46 13.94
N VAL A 123 52.32 -6.15 13.69
CA VAL A 123 52.08 -5.03 14.61
C VAL A 123 50.64 -5.03 15.15
N THR A 124 50.48 -5.03 16.48
CA THR A 124 49.21 -4.74 17.16
C THR A 124 49.12 -3.25 17.48
N ARG A 125 48.33 -2.50 16.70
CA ARG A 125 47.96 -1.12 17.01
C ARG A 125 46.57 -1.11 17.65
N GLY A 126 46.54 -0.92 18.97
CA GLY A 126 45.32 -0.68 19.71
C GLY A 126 44.66 0.63 19.28
N MET A 127 43.36 0.59 19.01
CA MET A 127 42.54 1.80 18.90
C MET A 127 41.59 1.85 20.09
N SER A 128 41.72 2.96 20.80
CA SER A 128 41.05 3.32 22.03
C SER A 128 39.56 3.55 21.78
N SER A 129 38.75 2.92 22.64
CA SER A 129 37.32 3.17 22.80
C SER A 129 37.08 4.65 23.15
N VAL A 130 36.28 5.34 22.34
CA VAL A 130 35.68 6.63 22.66
C VAL A 130 34.29 6.34 23.22
N ALA A 131 34.15 6.50 24.53
CA ALA A 131 32.87 6.56 25.21
C ALA A 131 32.29 7.98 25.04
N GLY A 132 31.10 8.07 24.44
CA GLY A 132 30.39 9.33 24.30
C GLY A 132 29.29 9.23 23.25
N GLY A 133 28.13 8.72 23.65
CA GLY A 133 26.93 8.69 22.82
C GLY A 133 25.70 8.71 23.72
N GLU A 134 25.10 9.87 23.88
CA GLU A 134 23.84 10.09 24.57
C GLU A 134 22.76 9.16 24.01
N ALA A 135 21.99 8.57 24.93
CA ALA A 135 20.84 7.74 24.63
C ALA A 135 19.76 8.57 23.93
N PHE A 136 19.70 8.50 22.60
CA PHE A 136 18.49 8.84 21.87
C PHE A 136 17.40 7.83 22.29
N GLN A 137 16.48 8.30 23.13
CA GLN A 137 15.22 7.62 23.35
C GLN A 137 14.41 7.68 22.06
N HIS A 138 14.52 6.62 21.25
CA HIS A 138 13.61 6.36 20.15
C HIS A 138 12.20 6.14 20.72
N SER A 139 11.40 7.19 20.74
CA SER A 139 9.96 7.10 20.92
C SER A 139 9.34 6.34 19.74
N ASP A 140 8.64 5.26 20.08
CA ASP A 140 7.50 4.67 19.35
C ASP A 140 7.62 4.50 17.84
N VAL A 141 8.66 3.81 17.38
CA VAL A 141 8.56 3.08 16.10
C VAL A 141 7.78 1.80 16.39
N VAL A 142 6.48 1.80 16.05
CA VAL A 142 5.66 0.58 16.07
C VAL A 142 6.36 -0.46 15.20
N PRO A 143 6.79 -1.62 15.74
CA PRO A 143 7.46 -2.63 14.94
C PRO A 143 6.48 -3.11 13.87
N VAL A 144 6.80 -2.86 12.61
CA VAL A 144 6.14 -3.49 11.47
C VAL A 144 6.33 -4.99 11.66
N LYS A 145 5.24 -5.72 11.94
CA LYS A 145 5.24 -7.19 12.07
C LYS A 145 5.63 -7.81 10.71
N LEU A 146 6.91 -7.86 10.40
CA LEU A 146 7.49 -8.51 9.22
C LEU A 146 7.53 -10.06 9.32
N GLY A 147 6.92 -10.64 10.37
CA GLY A 147 7.17 -12.03 10.77
C GLY A 147 6.22 -13.11 10.24
N ARG A 148 5.11 -12.78 9.57
CA ARG A 148 4.17 -13.80 9.06
C ARG A 148 3.90 -13.62 7.58
N ARG A 149 4.25 -14.66 6.80
CA ARG A 149 3.75 -14.81 5.43
C ARG A 149 2.22 -14.82 5.50
N PRO A 150 1.52 -13.91 4.82
CA PRO A 150 0.06 -13.90 4.84
C PRO A 150 -0.47 -15.24 4.34
N PRO A 151 -1.59 -15.74 4.89
CA PRO A 151 -2.22 -16.93 4.38
C PRO A 151 -2.54 -16.76 2.89
N PRO A 152 -2.41 -17.82 2.07
CA PRO A 152 -2.79 -17.74 0.66
C PRO A 152 -4.24 -17.31 0.57
N SER A 153 -4.52 -16.32 -0.29
CA SER A 153 -5.89 -15.83 -0.48
C SER A 153 -6.79 -16.98 -0.93
N VAL A 154 -7.94 -17.15 -0.27
CA VAL A 154 -8.96 -18.06 -0.77
C VAL A 154 -9.47 -17.48 -2.09
N PRO A 155 -9.38 -18.22 -3.21
CA PRO A 155 -9.86 -17.72 -4.49
C PRO A 155 -11.31 -17.24 -4.40
N GLY A 156 -11.61 -16.09 -5.00
CA GLY A 156 -12.97 -15.56 -5.08
C GLY A 156 -13.48 -14.79 -3.88
N GLN A 157 -12.67 -14.52 -2.83
CA GLN A 157 -13.11 -13.71 -1.68
C GLN A 157 -13.55 -12.30 -2.07
N ARG A 158 -12.92 -11.72 -3.08
CA ARG A 158 -13.39 -10.46 -3.67
C ARG A 158 -14.72 -10.59 -4.40
N ALA A 159 -14.88 -11.62 -5.23
CA ALA A 159 -16.16 -11.89 -5.89
C ALA A 159 -17.26 -12.09 -4.85
N LYS A 160 -16.95 -12.75 -3.72
CA LYS A 160 -17.82 -12.87 -2.55
C LYS A 160 -18.13 -11.49 -1.94
N ALA A 161 -17.15 -10.63 -1.70
CA ALA A 161 -17.39 -9.28 -1.20
C ALA A 161 -18.33 -8.48 -2.11
N VAL A 162 -18.09 -8.49 -3.43
CA VAL A 162 -18.97 -7.85 -4.42
C VAL A 162 -20.38 -8.45 -4.39
N ALA A 163 -20.51 -9.77 -4.27
CA ALA A 163 -21.80 -10.44 -4.16
C ALA A 163 -22.55 -10.06 -2.88
N VAL A 164 -21.87 -9.97 -1.73
CA VAL A 164 -22.42 -9.50 -0.46
C VAL A 164 -22.92 -8.07 -0.59
N LEU A 165 -22.11 -7.16 -1.13
CA LEU A 165 -22.49 -5.77 -1.34
C LEU A 165 -23.69 -5.63 -2.27
N LYS A 166 -23.71 -6.35 -3.41
CA LYS A 166 -24.86 -6.35 -4.34
C LYS A 166 -26.13 -6.88 -3.67
N ARG A 167 -26.02 -7.96 -2.90
CA ARG A 167 -27.15 -8.55 -2.16
C ARG A 167 -27.72 -7.55 -1.16
N ILE A 168 -26.87 -6.94 -0.33
CA ILE A 168 -27.28 -5.95 0.68
C ILE A 168 -27.83 -4.69 0.01
N SER A 169 -27.19 -4.17 -1.03
CA SER A 169 -27.66 -2.98 -1.76
C SER A 169 -29.03 -3.18 -2.41
N LYS A 170 -29.34 -4.40 -2.88
CA LYS A 170 -30.67 -4.74 -3.39
C LYS A 170 -31.75 -4.70 -2.30
N GLU A 171 -31.42 -5.12 -1.08
CA GLU A 171 -32.34 -5.12 0.08
C GLU A 171 -32.44 -3.72 0.73
N TYR A 172 -31.33 -2.98 0.74
CA TYR A 172 -31.19 -1.65 1.33
C TYR A 172 -30.59 -0.67 0.31
N PRO A 173 -31.40 -0.06 -0.57
CA PRO A 173 -30.90 0.81 -1.64
C PRO A 173 -30.11 2.03 -1.14
N ILE A 174 -30.48 2.59 0.00
CA ILE A 174 -29.79 3.70 0.66
C ILE A 174 -28.96 3.14 1.82
N SER A 175 -27.81 2.56 1.51
CA SER A 175 -26.95 1.90 2.50
C SER A 175 -25.45 2.12 2.25
N VAL A 176 -24.63 1.84 3.27
CA VAL A 176 -23.16 1.79 3.15
C VAL A 176 -22.75 0.80 2.05
N ALA A 177 -23.45 -0.33 1.91
CA ALA A 177 -23.15 -1.30 0.86
C ALA A 177 -23.29 -0.71 -0.56
N THR A 178 -24.33 0.09 -0.80
CA THR A 178 -24.56 0.73 -2.10
C THR A 178 -23.38 1.64 -2.47
N VAL A 179 -22.90 2.45 -1.53
CA VAL A 179 -21.80 3.40 -1.81
C VAL A 179 -20.43 2.73 -1.84
N ALA A 180 -20.25 1.63 -1.11
CA ALA A 180 -19.00 0.85 -1.10
C ALA A 180 -18.82 -0.02 -2.36
N LEU A 181 -19.90 -0.33 -3.08
CA LEU A 181 -19.85 -1.21 -4.25
C LEU A 181 -18.91 -0.71 -5.35
N ARG A 182 -18.94 0.60 -5.64
CA ARG A 182 -18.10 1.21 -6.69
C ARG A 182 -16.60 1.16 -6.37
N PRO A 183 -16.10 1.62 -5.20
CA PRO A 183 -14.67 1.53 -4.88
C PRO A 183 -14.19 0.07 -4.81
N VAL A 184 -14.97 -0.84 -4.23
CA VAL A 184 -14.60 -2.26 -4.12
C VAL A 184 -14.55 -2.96 -5.49
N SER A 185 -15.47 -2.64 -6.40
CA SER A 185 -15.45 -3.19 -7.76
C SER A 185 -14.36 -2.56 -8.63
N THR A 186 -14.06 -1.27 -8.48
CA THR A 186 -13.06 -0.58 -9.31
C THR A 186 -11.64 -0.99 -8.96
N ALA A 187 -11.35 -1.26 -7.67
CA ALA A 187 -10.06 -1.79 -7.25
C ALA A 187 -9.72 -3.16 -7.89
N HIS A 188 -10.66 -3.79 -8.64
CA HIS A 188 -10.47 -5.06 -9.34
C HIS A 188 -9.42 -4.97 -10.42
N GLY A 189 -9.37 -3.83 -11.11
CA GLY A 189 -8.38 -3.61 -12.15
C GLY A 189 -6.95 -3.46 -11.61
N TRP A 190 -6.78 -2.99 -10.37
CA TRP A 190 -5.46 -2.59 -9.87
C TRP A 190 -4.69 -3.70 -9.15
N VAL A 191 -5.35 -4.53 -8.33
CA VAL A 191 -4.65 -5.45 -7.39
C VAL A 191 -4.83 -6.93 -7.70
N GLY A 192 -5.65 -7.28 -8.70
CA GLY A 192 -6.03 -8.66 -9.00
C GLY A 192 -6.69 -9.37 -7.81
N ASP A 193 -6.76 -10.70 -7.87
CA ASP A 193 -7.35 -11.54 -6.81
C ASP A 193 -6.38 -11.84 -5.64
N VAL A 194 -5.08 -11.64 -5.86
CA VAL A 194 -4.02 -12.01 -4.89
C VAL A 194 -4.11 -11.18 -3.61
N ALA A 195 -4.66 -9.96 -3.67
CA ALA A 195 -4.82 -9.07 -2.53
C ALA A 195 -6.24 -9.06 -1.94
N SER A 196 -7.02 -10.12 -2.14
CA SER A 196 -8.41 -10.16 -1.63
C SER A 196 -8.52 -10.60 -0.17
N ALA A 197 -7.51 -11.33 0.36
CA ALA A 197 -7.55 -11.94 1.69
C ALA A 197 -8.92 -12.59 2.00
N GLU A 198 -9.45 -12.49 3.22
CA GLU A 198 -10.81 -12.94 3.59
C GLU A 198 -11.87 -11.81 3.54
N ILE A 199 -11.72 -10.84 2.62
CA ILE A 199 -12.59 -9.64 2.63
C ILE A 199 -14.08 -9.95 2.41
N GLY A 200 -14.39 -11.02 1.68
CA GLY A 200 -15.77 -11.46 1.47
C GLY A 200 -16.42 -11.95 2.75
N ASP A 201 -15.69 -12.76 3.53
CA ASP A 201 -16.13 -13.21 4.85
C ASP A 201 -16.22 -12.06 5.85
N HIS A 202 -15.29 -11.09 5.77
CA HIS A 202 -15.34 -9.89 6.59
C HIS A 202 -16.62 -9.09 6.36
N TYR A 203 -16.99 -8.86 5.09
CA TYR A 203 -18.24 -8.14 4.76
C TYR A 203 -19.49 -8.90 5.18
N GLU A 204 -19.47 -10.23 5.09
CA GLU A 204 -20.63 -11.03 5.49
C GLU A 204 -20.81 -11.08 7.01
N ASN A 205 -19.73 -11.30 7.76
CA ASN A 205 -19.80 -11.63 9.18
C ASN A 205 -19.50 -10.44 10.10
N ASP A 206 -18.48 -9.66 9.79
CA ASP A 206 -17.97 -8.63 10.69
C ASP A 206 -18.62 -7.26 10.40
N ALA A 207 -18.65 -6.87 9.13
CA ALA A 207 -19.14 -5.55 8.69
C ALA A 207 -20.61 -5.57 8.21
N GLY A 208 -21.25 -6.75 8.15
CA GLY A 208 -22.60 -6.89 7.58
C GLY A 208 -23.66 -5.99 8.22
N HIS A 209 -23.53 -5.70 9.51
CA HIS A 209 -24.44 -4.80 10.22
C HIS A 209 -24.25 -3.34 9.80
N LEU A 210 -23.01 -2.88 9.60
CA LEU A 210 -22.67 -1.54 9.10
C LEU A 210 -23.08 -1.36 7.64
N LEU A 211 -22.88 -2.40 6.82
CA LEU A 211 -23.23 -2.40 5.40
C LEU A 211 -24.71 -2.13 5.13
N ARG A 212 -25.60 -2.47 6.07
CA ARG A 212 -27.05 -2.22 5.99
C ARG A 212 -27.46 -0.83 6.48
N GLN A 213 -26.56 -0.11 7.18
CA GLN A 213 -26.86 1.22 7.71
C GLN A 213 -26.90 2.27 6.59
N PRO A 214 -27.61 3.40 6.79
CA PRO A 214 -27.54 4.53 5.86
C PRO A 214 -26.11 5.08 5.75
N PRO A 215 -25.66 5.56 4.58
CA PRO A 215 -24.29 6.04 4.36
C PRO A 215 -24.02 7.44 4.95
N THR A 216 -24.28 7.62 6.25
CA THR A 216 -23.95 8.84 7.00
C THR A 216 -22.43 8.95 7.25
N ASN A 217 -21.92 10.14 7.55
CA ASN A 217 -20.49 10.31 7.88
C ASN A 217 -20.03 9.43 9.05
N ALA A 218 -20.89 9.22 10.06
CA ALA A 218 -20.57 8.37 11.20
C ALA A 218 -20.42 6.90 10.77
N ASN A 219 -21.40 6.37 10.03
CA ASN A 219 -21.40 4.97 9.60
C ASN A 219 -20.27 4.67 8.60
N LEU A 220 -19.95 5.61 7.70
CA LEU A 220 -18.82 5.46 6.77
C LEU A 220 -17.48 5.50 7.50
N ARG A 221 -17.35 6.30 8.57
CA ARG A 221 -16.14 6.32 9.39
C ARG A 221 -15.97 5.01 10.16
N GLU A 222 -17.04 4.53 10.78
CA GLU A 222 -17.03 3.25 11.49
C GLU A 222 -16.72 2.08 10.54
N MET A 223 -17.26 2.10 9.32
CA MET A 223 -16.92 1.13 8.28
C MET A 223 -15.42 1.20 7.94
N ALA A 224 -14.89 2.38 7.71
CA ALA A 224 -13.47 2.57 7.39
C ALA A 224 -12.54 2.09 8.52
N GLU A 225 -12.89 2.34 9.78
CA GLU A 225 -12.17 1.83 10.95
C GLU A 225 -12.26 0.31 11.05
N THR A 226 -13.44 -0.25 10.81
CA THR A 226 -13.69 -1.71 10.83
C THR A 226 -12.87 -2.42 9.76
N GLU A 227 -12.86 -1.90 8.52
CA GLU A 227 -12.00 -2.42 7.46
C GLU A 227 -10.52 -2.29 7.82
N THR A 228 -10.11 -1.15 8.37
CA THR A 228 -8.70 -0.94 8.77
C THR A 228 -8.26 -1.96 9.82
N LYS A 229 -9.12 -2.27 10.80
CA LYS A 229 -8.86 -3.33 11.79
C LYS A 229 -8.74 -4.70 11.11
N PHE A 230 -9.60 -5.01 10.14
CA PHE A 230 -9.51 -6.25 9.36
C PHE A 230 -8.19 -6.34 8.58
N TRP A 231 -7.82 -5.29 7.86
CA TRP A 231 -6.60 -5.29 7.04
C TRP A 231 -5.31 -5.38 7.87
N ASN A 232 -5.34 -4.88 9.11
CA ASN A 232 -4.25 -5.01 10.07
C ASN A 232 -4.28 -6.31 10.89
N SER A 233 -5.28 -7.17 10.67
CA SER A 233 -5.40 -8.46 11.35
C SER A 233 -4.65 -9.57 10.59
N ASP A 234 -4.50 -10.72 11.25
CA ASP A 234 -3.93 -11.93 10.63
C ASP A 234 -4.76 -12.45 9.44
N ARG A 235 -6.03 -11.99 9.29
CA ARG A 235 -6.94 -12.32 8.18
C ARG A 235 -6.84 -11.33 7.01
N GLY A 236 -6.17 -10.20 7.21
CA GLY A 236 -5.94 -9.17 6.21
C GLY A 236 -4.75 -9.50 5.30
N ASN A 237 -4.34 -8.53 4.50
CA ASN A 237 -3.08 -8.61 3.77
C ASN A 237 -2.34 -7.28 3.82
N TRP A 238 -1.06 -7.35 3.48
CA TRP A 238 -0.16 -6.21 3.54
C TRP A 238 -0.61 -5.05 2.65
N VAL A 239 -1.15 -5.30 1.45
CA VAL A 239 -1.62 -4.22 0.55
C VAL A 239 -2.76 -3.44 1.19
N GLY A 240 -3.72 -4.15 1.79
CA GLY A 240 -4.78 -3.53 2.56
C GLY A 240 -4.20 -2.72 3.73
N SER A 241 -3.23 -3.24 4.47
CA SER A 241 -2.67 -2.55 5.62
C SER A 241 -2.02 -1.18 5.30
N LEU A 242 -1.61 -0.95 4.04
CA LEU A 242 -1.03 0.33 3.61
C LEU A 242 -2.04 1.48 3.62
N MET A 243 -3.33 1.19 3.44
CA MET A 243 -4.34 2.23 3.49
C MET A 243 -4.70 2.56 4.94
N SER A 244 -4.77 3.85 5.25
CA SER A 244 -5.25 4.32 6.56
C SER A 244 -6.79 4.30 6.63
N ALA A 245 -7.34 4.39 7.85
CA ALA A 245 -8.78 4.57 8.03
C ALA A 245 -9.29 5.88 7.41
N SER A 246 -8.51 6.96 7.43
CA SER A 246 -8.89 8.22 6.80
C SER A 246 -8.93 8.11 5.27
N THR A 247 -7.96 7.41 4.66
CA THR A 247 -7.95 7.15 3.21
C THR A 247 -9.20 6.36 2.80
N ARG A 248 -9.52 5.27 3.52
CA ARG A 248 -10.74 4.49 3.27
C ARG A 248 -12.01 5.31 3.44
N TYR A 249 -12.10 6.10 4.50
CA TYR A 249 -13.21 6.99 4.76
C TYR A 249 -13.41 7.98 3.61
N SER A 250 -12.34 8.61 3.12
CA SER A 250 -12.39 9.52 1.97
C SER A 250 -12.88 8.82 0.70
N MET A 251 -12.46 7.57 0.45
CA MET A 251 -12.95 6.78 -0.69
C MET A 251 -14.45 6.46 -0.56
N LEU A 252 -14.91 6.12 0.64
CA LEU A 252 -16.33 5.87 0.91
C LEU A 252 -17.19 7.14 0.77
N VAL A 253 -16.69 8.28 1.25
CA VAL A 253 -17.33 9.59 1.07
C VAL A 253 -17.41 9.95 -0.41
N SER A 254 -16.32 9.81 -1.15
CA SER A 254 -16.30 10.03 -2.61
C SER A 254 -17.27 9.10 -3.33
N GLY A 255 -17.34 7.82 -2.93
CA GLY A 255 -18.30 6.84 -3.44
C GLY A 255 -19.75 7.25 -3.18
N ARG A 256 -20.06 7.76 -1.98
CA ARG A 256 -21.39 8.30 -1.66
C ARG A 256 -21.72 9.52 -2.49
N ASP A 257 -20.81 10.47 -2.63
CA ASP A 257 -21.07 11.72 -3.34
C ASP A 257 -21.25 11.45 -4.85
N ALA A 258 -20.48 10.51 -5.41
CA ALA A 258 -20.68 10.02 -6.78
C ALA A 258 -22.05 9.35 -6.94
N TRP A 259 -22.46 8.48 -6.02
CA TRP A 259 -23.77 7.83 -6.02
C TRP A 259 -24.92 8.84 -5.88
N LEU A 260 -24.79 9.85 -5.02
CA LEU A 260 -25.78 10.93 -4.87
C LEU A 260 -25.95 11.74 -6.17
N ASN A 261 -24.88 11.95 -6.92
CA ASN A 261 -24.91 12.66 -8.19
C ASN A 261 -25.57 11.88 -9.34
N GLU A 262 -25.91 10.61 -9.14
CA GLU A 262 -26.68 9.81 -10.11
C GLU A 262 -28.19 10.10 -10.02
N PHE A 263 -28.65 10.77 -8.96
CA PHE A 263 -30.06 11.13 -8.78
C PHE A 263 -30.40 12.51 -9.35
N PRO A 264 -31.66 12.76 -9.76
CA PRO A 264 -32.14 14.10 -10.07
C PRO A 264 -31.90 15.07 -8.90
N PRO A 265 -31.60 16.36 -9.14
CA PRO A 265 -31.20 17.30 -8.09
C PRO A 265 -32.13 17.35 -6.86
N ALA A 266 -33.45 17.39 -7.08
CA ALA A 266 -34.43 17.43 -5.99
C ALA A 266 -34.42 16.16 -5.11
N GLU A 267 -34.21 14.99 -5.73
CA GLU A 267 -34.10 13.73 -5.00
C GLU A 267 -32.76 13.62 -4.27
N ARG A 268 -31.67 13.99 -4.94
CA ARG A 268 -30.34 14.07 -4.35
C ARG A 268 -30.35 14.93 -3.09
N ASP A 269 -30.93 16.12 -3.13
CA ASP A 269 -30.99 17.04 -1.99
C ASP A 269 -31.84 16.48 -0.83
N ARG A 270 -32.95 15.82 -1.17
CA ARG A 270 -33.80 15.13 -0.18
C ARG A 270 -33.03 14.00 0.52
N ILE A 271 -32.34 13.15 -0.23
CA ILE A 271 -31.54 12.04 0.31
C ILE A 271 -30.36 12.60 1.13
N ALA A 272 -29.61 13.57 0.61
CA ALA A 272 -28.50 14.20 1.31
C ALA A 272 -28.95 14.80 2.66
N LYS A 273 -30.11 15.47 2.68
CA LYS A 273 -30.71 15.98 3.92
C LYS A 273 -31.07 14.87 4.91
N GLN A 274 -31.64 13.76 4.45
CA GLN A 274 -31.93 12.60 5.30
C GLN A 274 -30.66 11.97 5.88
N LEU A 275 -29.57 11.97 5.12
CA LEU A 275 -28.27 11.46 5.56
C LEU A 275 -27.47 12.44 6.43
N GLY A 276 -27.95 13.67 6.62
CA GLY A 276 -27.22 14.72 7.32
C GLY A 276 -25.96 15.19 6.59
N VAL A 277 -25.92 15.03 5.26
CA VAL A 277 -24.77 15.38 4.41
C VAL A 277 -25.02 16.75 3.78
N ARG A 278 -24.01 17.62 3.85
CA ARG A 278 -23.99 18.85 3.08
C ARG A 278 -23.31 18.56 1.75
N LEU A 279 -24.04 18.68 0.65
CA LEU A 279 -23.45 18.67 -0.68
C LEU A 279 -22.59 19.93 -0.80
N GLY A 280 -21.34 19.77 -1.27
CA GLY A 280 -20.50 20.93 -1.58
C GLY A 280 -21.19 21.78 -2.65
N ASN A 281 -21.28 23.09 -2.41
CA ASN A 281 -21.69 24.05 -3.43
C ASN A 281 -20.60 24.23 -4.48
#